data_AF-A0A315WP38-F1
#
_entry.id   AF-A0A315WP38-F1
#
_cell.length_a   1.000
_cell.length_b   1.000
_cell.length_c   1.000
_cell.angle_alpha   90.00
_cell.angle_beta   90.00
_cell.angle_gamma   90.00
#
_symmetry.space_group_name_H-M   'P 1'
#
loop_
_entity.id
_entity.type
_entity.pdbx_description
1 polymer ?
#
loop_
_entity_poly.entity_id
_entity_poly.type
_entity_poly.pdbx_seq_one_letter_code
_entity_poly.pdbx_strand_id
1 'polypeptide(L)'
;MLRLIVAMPEDGLRGAKSRWDELSAGAWVDHIEICTLSADKAANDNLVTSLAGSLDALVYVSQHLTSASVARFNIVRFKKHELIEQIEDWLDGKNLNWRTRSRRECAKTPYRSIPPDEWVSQFFKVDPVLGRRAGAALLAQLRIASAADLASYFDDLPAVDQNAFFLGADPHSGDMSLVGVLSANIDNNVLHDSRRLPVMKKQHQVRLFCDGSWSGGETLRRVHCLFKACDKKSHALHSSQRLDVRLGFITDVAEKRIARDLEKLVQEKVVNEGAVRVTCPEGNRFSVLGAKSGQKGLAFQNLALLRYVDADEKALRKLCKSIGDQILPDKPLGTNDIASCIGFWYSLPAAMLPLFIIDGADVVGADGVVFKWRALLRSKHTTTGLVDDPLHHCASCPLADRSAAVQPTDVGCSTATIEASE
;
A
#
# COMPACT_ATOMS: atom_id res chain seq x y z
N MET A 1 -4.18 24.85 -5.47
CA MET A 1 -3.09 24.04 -6.06
C MET A 1 -2.64 24.74 -7.33
N LEU A 2 -1.36 25.09 -7.47
CA LEU A 2 -0.85 25.78 -8.66
C LEU A 2 -0.87 24.85 -9.88
N ARG A 3 -1.68 25.18 -10.89
CA ARG A 3 -1.68 24.52 -12.21
C ARG A 3 -0.62 25.16 -13.11
N LEU A 4 -0.01 24.35 -13.98
CA LEU A 4 0.80 24.82 -15.09
C LEU A 4 -0.07 24.93 -16.34
N ILE A 5 -0.02 26.03 -17.06
CA ILE A 5 -0.65 26.16 -18.37
C ILE A 5 0.43 26.08 -19.45
N VAL A 6 0.26 25.19 -20.43
CA VAL A 6 1.21 24.97 -21.53
C VAL A 6 0.56 25.30 -22.86
N ALA A 7 1.09 26.31 -23.55
CA ALA A 7 0.64 26.71 -24.88
C ALA A 7 1.66 26.31 -25.97
N MET A 8 1.30 25.31 -26.80
CA MET A 8 2.19 24.71 -27.81
C MET A 8 1.40 24.21 -29.04
N PRO A 9 1.99 24.15 -30.25
CA PRO A 9 1.35 23.53 -31.42
C PRO A 9 1.07 22.04 -31.22
N GLU A 10 0.05 21.51 -31.92
CA GLU A 10 -0.43 20.12 -31.75
C GLU A 10 0.66 19.06 -32.02
N ASP A 11 1.46 19.27 -33.06
CA ASP A 11 2.61 18.45 -33.45
C ASP A 11 3.80 18.55 -32.48
N GLY A 12 3.79 19.50 -31.53
CA GLY A 12 4.64 19.46 -30.35
C GLY A 12 4.03 18.68 -29.20
N LEU A 13 2.72 18.85 -29.00
CA LEU A 13 1.99 18.21 -27.91
C LEU A 13 1.93 16.68 -28.05
N ARG A 14 1.82 16.14 -29.27
CA ARG A 14 1.66 14.69 -29.48
C ARG A 14 2.83 13.86 -28.95
N GLY A 15 4.07 14.29 -29.18
CA GLY A 15 5.27 13.61 -28.66
C GLY A 15 5.49 13.85 -27.17
N ALA A 16 5.22 15.08 -26.70
CA ALA A 16 5.43 15.45 -25.31
C ALA A 16 4.45 14.74 -24.35
N LYS A 17 3.16 14.65 -24.72
CA LYS A 17 2.13 13.94 -23.92
C LYS A 17 2.52 12.51 -23.57
N SER A 18 2.98 11.72 -24.55
CA SER A 18 3.42 10.33 -24.33
C SER A 18 4.58 10.22 -23.34
N ARG A 19 5.51 11.19 -23.38
CA ARG A 19 6.66 11.25 -22.45
C ARG A 19 6.21 11.68 -21.04
N TRP A 20 5.27 12.61 -20.91
CA TRP A 20 4.69 13.01 -19.61
C TRP A 20 3.80 11.92 -19.01
N ASP A 21 3.04 11.21 -19.84
CA ASP A 21 2.28 10.00 -19.46
C ASP A 21 3.22 8.98 -18.85
N GLU A 22 4.34 8.65 -19.53
CA GLU A 22 5.32 7.73 -18.97
C GLU A 22 5.96 8.28 -17.68
N LEU A 23 6.45 9.52 -17.66
CA LEU A 23 7.20 10.08 -16.53
C LEU A 23 6.36 10.22 -15.26
N SER A 24 5.08 10.57 -15.39
CA SER A 24 4.18 10.79 -14.24
C SER A 24 3.19 9.66 -13.99
N ALA A 25 3.27 8.56 -14.75
CA ALA A 25 2.23 7.53 -14.80
C ALA A 25 0.82 8.15 -14.98
N GLY A 26 0.70 9.05 -15.96
CA GLY A 26 -0.52 9.79 -16.32
C GLY A 26 -1.01 10.83 -15.32
N ALA A 27 -0.37 11.01 -14.14
CA ALA A 27 -0.82 11.98 -13.14
C ALA A 27 -0.74 13.45 -13.61
N TRP A 28 0.09 13.76 -14.62
CA TRP A 28 0.25 15.12 -15.14
C TRP A 28 -1.07 15.80 -15.57
N VAL A 29 -2.09 15.03 -15.97
CA VAL A 29 -3.37 15.55 -16.48
C VAL A 29 -4.17 16.35 -15.45
N ASP A 30 -3.98 16.10 -14.16
CA ASP A 30 -4.67 16.83 -13.09
C ASP A 30 -3.91 18.12 -12.68
N HIS A 31 -2.71 18.33 -13.25
CA HIS A 31 -1.76 19.37 -12.88
C HIS A 31 -1.38 20.34 -14.02
N ILE A 32 -1.47 19.89 -15.27
CA ILE A 32 -1.14 20.69 -16.47
C ILE A 32 -2.37 20.88 -17.34
N GLU A 33 -2.70 22.13 -17.63
CA GLU A 33 -3.67 22.53 -18.63
C GLU A 33 -2.99 22.79 -19.97
N ILE A 34 -3.54 22.25 -21.06
CA ILE A 34 -2.93 22.35 -22.40
C ILE A 34 -3.80 23.23 -23.29
N CYS A 35 -3.18 24.27 -23.84
CA CYS A 35 -3.77 25.13 -24.86
C CYS A 35 -3.07 24.88 -26.20
N THR A 36 -3.78 24.36 -27.20
CA THR A 36 -3.20 24.15 -28.53
C THR A 36 -3.07 25.48 -29.26
N LEU A 37 -1.86 25.81 -29.72
CA LEU A 37 -1.64 26.96 -30.59
C LEU A 37 -2.03 26.62 -32.04
N SER A 38 -2.74 27.55 -32.70
CA SER A 38 -3.16 27.42 -34.10
C SER A 38 -2.15 28.05 -35.06
N ALA A 39 -2.41 27.96 -36.37
CA ALA A 39 -1.65 28.72 -37.37
C ALA A 39 -2.02 30.22 -37.40
N ASP A 40 -3.14 30.62 -36.81
CA ASP A 40 -3.57 32.03 -36.75
C ASP A 40 -2.89 32.77 -35.59
N LYS A 41 -2.07 33.75 -35.94
CA LYS A 41 -1.40 34.64 -34.99
C LYS A 41 -2.39 35.44 -34.15
N ALA A 42 -3.48 35.96 -34.72
CA ALA A 42 -4.44 36.78 -33.99
C ALA A 42 -5.19 35.95 -32.92
N ALA A 43 -5.61 34.73 -33.27
CA ALA A 43 -6.17 33.79 -32.31
C ALA A 43 -5.18 33.44 -31.17
N ASN A 44 -3.91 33.19 -31.51
CA ASN A 44 -2.87 32.89 -30.52
C ASN A 44 -2.55 34.09 -29.59
N ASP A 45 -2.49 35.30 -30.13
CA ASP A 45 -2.23 36.53 -29.36
C ASP A 45 -3.42 36.85 -28.42
N ASN A 46 -4.66 36.58 -28.85
CA ASN A 46 -5.87 36.67 -28.02
C ASN A 46 -5.87 35.63 -26.89
N LEU A 47 -5.54 34.37 -27.20
CA LEU A 47 -5.41 33.29 -26.20
C LEU A 47 -4.39 33.64 -25.12
N VAL A 48 -3.20 34.13 -25.49
CA VAL A 48 -2.19 34.52 -24.51
C VAL A 48 -2.62 35.72 -23.67
N THR A 49 -3.44 36.61 -24.23
CA THR A 49 -4.00 37.75 -23.49
C THR A 49 -5.14 37.32 -22.55
N SER A 50 -5.88 36.25 -22.82
CA SER A 50 -6.84 35.68 -21.85
C SER A 50 -6.12 34.87 -20.75
N LEU A 51 -5.10 34.08 -21.09
CA LEU A 51 -4.27 33.35 -20.12
C LEU A 51 -3.56 34.29 -19.14
N ALA A 52 -3.12 35.46 -19.61
CA ALA A 52 -2.57 36.52 -18.78
C ALA A 52 -3.51 37.04 -17.68
N GLY A 53 -4.83 36.91 -17.84
CA GLY A 53 -5.82 37.26 -16.81
C GLY A 53 -5.89 36.27 -15.65
N SER A 54 -5.29 35.09 -15.79
CA SER A 54 -5.23 34.06 -14.74
C SER A 54 -4.01 34.28 -13.83
N LEU A 55 -4.14 35.21 -12.88
CA LEU A 55 -3.03 35.70 -12.04
C LEU A 55 -2.31 34.62 -11.21
N ASP A 56 -2.98 33.50 -10.92
CA ASP A 56 -2.47 32.40 -10.09
C ASP A 56 -1.85 31.23 -10.88
N ALA A 57 -1.68 31.35 -12.20
CA ALA A 57 -1.14 30.29 -13.05
C ALA A 57 0.29 30.59 -13.54
N LEU A 58 1.15 29.57 -13.55
CA LEU A 58 2.41 29.62 -14.27
C LEU A 58 2.14 29.24 -15.74
N VAL A 59 2.50 30.10 -16.69
CA VAL A 59 2.20 29.89 -18.12
C VAL A 59 3.48 29.71 -18.91
N TYR A 60 3.65 28.55 -19.55
CA TYR A 60 4.77 28.25 -20.44
C TYR A 60 4.30 28.24 -21.90
N VAL A 61 5.03 28.93 -22.78
CA VAL A 61 4.61 29.16 -24.17
C VAL A 61 5.74 28.88 -25.15
N SER A 62 5.42 28.23 -26.27
CA SER A 62 6.35 28.00 -27.38
C SER A 62 6.85 29.31 -28.02
N GLN A 63 8.15 29.40 -28.28
CA GLN A 63 8.87 30.59 -28.77
C GLN A 63 8.26 31.26 -30.01
N HIS A 64 7.53 30.52 -30.85
CA HIS A 64 6.87 31.06 -32.04
C HIS A 64 5.80 32.13 -31.71
N LEU A 65 5.38 32.23 -30.44
CA LEU A 65 4.44 33.24 -30.00
C LEU A 65 5.14 34.56 -29.65
N THR A 66 4.82 35.60 -30.43
CA THR A 66 5.48 36.91 -30.42
C THR A 66 4.62 38.04 -29.84
N SER A 67 3.46 37.73 -29.25
CA SER A 67 2.57 38.71 -28.62
C SER A 67 3.30 39.62 -27.62
N ALA A 68 3.00 40.93 -27.70
CA ALA A 68 3.46 41.92 -26.72
C ALA A 68 2.96 41.62 -25.29
N SER A 69 1.85 40.90 -25.15
CA SER A 69 1.33 40.46 -23.85
C SER A 69 2.33 39.57 -23.11
N VAL A 70 3.11 38.74 -23.79
CA VAL A 70 4.07 37.84 -23.13
C VAL A 70 5.13 38.59 -22.32
N ALA A 71 5.49 39.81 -22.72
CA ALA A 71 6.48 40.63 -22.01
C ALA A 71 5.91 41.35 -20.77
N ARG A 72 4.60 41.21 -20.47
CA ARG A 72 3.89 41.99 -19.43
C ARG A 72 3.29 41.15 -18.29
N PHE A 73 3.38 39.82 -18.36
CA PHE A 73 2.71 38.90 -17.42
C PHE A 73 3.65 37.73 -17.03
N ASN A 74 3.19 36.85 -16.13
CA ASN A 74 3.92 35.65 -15.65
C ASN A 74 4.02 34.53 -16.71
N ILE A 75 4.41 34.88 -17.94
CA ILE A 75 4.41 34.03 -19.12
C ILE A 75 5.85 33.82 -19.58
N VAL A 76 6.34 32.59 -19.46
CA VAL A 76 7.72 32.23 -19.81
C VAL A 76 7.76 31.60 -21.20
N ARG A 77 8.70 32.04 -22.05
CA ARG A 77 8.89 31.53 -23.41
C ARG A 77 10.09 30.61 -23.49
N PHE A 78 9.91 29.49 -24.18
CA PHE A 78 10.93 28.49 -24.41
C PHE A 78 10.90 28.01 -25.87
N LYS A 79 12.04 27.60 -26.42
CA LYS A 79 12.08 26.83 -27.68
C LYS A 79 11.30 25.52 -27.52
N LYS A 80 10.85 24.91 -28.62
CA LYS A 80 10.05 23.66 -28.60
C LYS A 80 10.69 22.53 -27.76
N HIS A 81 12.02 22.40 -27.74
CA HIS A 81 12.74 21.41 -26.93
C HIS A 81 12.87 21.86 -25.46
N GLU A 82 13.38 23.07 -25.22
CA GLU A 82 13.47 23.69 -23.88
C GLU A 82 12.12 23.64 -23.15
N LEU A 83 11.00 23.87 -23.85
CA LEU A 83 9.66 23.82 -23.30
C LEU A 83 9.32 22.44 -22.71
N ILE A 84 9.69 21.36 -23.41
CA ILE A 84 9.43 19.99 -22.96
C ILE A 84 10.30 19.68 -21.74
N GLU A 85 11.59 20.05 -21.77
CA GLU A 85 12.52 19.87 -20.65
C GLU A 85 12.05 20.64 -19.40
N GLN A 86 11.63 21.89 -19.54
CA GLN A 86 11.13 22.71 -18.44
C GLN A 86 9.80 22.21 -17.85
N ILE A 87 8.97 21.52 -18.65
CA ILE A 87 7.77 20.84 -18.15
C ILE A 87 8.15 19.57 -17.38
N GLU A 88 9.19 18.85 -17.80
CA GLU A 88 9.69 17.67 -17.08
C GLU A 88 10.37 18.04 -15.77
N ASP A 89 11.18 19.10 -15.74
CA ASP A 89 11.74 19.69 -14.53
C ASP A 89 10.64 20.16 -13.57
N TRP A 90 9.55 20.74 -14.10
CA TRP A 90 8.38 21.12 -13.31
C TRP A 90 7.65 19.90 -12.74
N LEU A 91 7.43 18.84 -13.53
CA LEU A 91 6.84 17.58 -13.06
C LEU A 91 7.71 16.93 -11.97
N ASP A 92 9.04 17.00 -12.08
CA ASP A 92 9.98 16.53 -11.07
C ASP A 92 9.88 17.35 -9.78
N GLY A 93 9.91 18.68 -9.89
CA GLY A 93 9.71 19.63 -8.79
C GLY A 93 8.32 19.54 -8.12
N LYS A 94 7.30 19.03 -8.83
CA LYS A 94 5.98 18.68 -8.26
C LYS A 94 5.91 17.27 -7.69
N ASN A 95 7.02 16.51 -7.68
CA ASN A 95 7.08 15.12 -7.20
C ASN A 95 6.15 14.16 -7.97
N LEU A 96 5.97 14.42 -9.27
CA LEU A 96 5.17 13.58 -10.17
C LEU A 96 6.03 12.59 -10.96
N ASN A 97 7.30 12.92 -11.23
CA ASN A 97 8.24 12.00 -11.89
C ASN A 97 8.50 10.76 -11.01
N TRP A 98 7.98 9.60 -11.39
CA TRP A 98 8.06 8.38 -10.57
C TRP A 98 9.49 7.86 -10.39
N ARG A 99 10.40 8.14 -11.33
CA ARG A 99 11.81 7.71 -11.24
C ARG A 99 12.51 8.46 -10.12
N THR A 100 12.48 9.79 -10.15
CA THR A 100 13.14 10.64 -9.16
C THR A 100 12.45 10.53 -7.81
N ARG A 101 11.10 10.51 -7.79
CA ARG A 101 10.32 10.21 -6.59
C ARG A 101 10.79 8.90 -5.96
N SER A 102 10.82 7.81 -6.71
CA SER A 102 11.20 6.50 -6.16
C SER A 102 12.62 6.50 -5.60
N ARG A 103 13.58 7.17 -6.25
CA ARG A 103 14.95 7.32 -5.74
C ARG A 103 14.98 8.11 -4.43
N ARG A 104 14.27 9.24 -4.37
CA ARG A 104 14.21 10.10 -3.17
C ARG A 104 13.49 9.40 -2.02
N GLU A 105 12.43 8.65 -2.30
CA GLU A 105 11.77 7.81 -1.30
C GLU A 105 12.70 6.68 -0.83
N CYS A 106 13.38 5.95 -1.73
CA CYS A 106 14.35 4.91 -1.34
C CYS A 106 15.54 5.46 -0.52
N ALA A 107 15.97 6.71 -0.76
CA ALA A 107 17.02 7.35 0.01
C ALA A 107 16.66 7.63 1.48
N LYS A 108 15.37 7.50 1.85
CA LYS A 108 14.88 7.64 3.23
C LYS A 108 15.23 6.47 4.16
N THR A 109 15.68 5.33 3.61
CA THR A 109 15.89 4.11 4.38
C THR A 109 17.33 3.59 4.23
N PRO A 110 17.94 2.99 5.28
CA PRO A 110 19.30 2.42 5.19
C PRO A 110 19.37 1.11 4.39
N TYR A 111 18.25 0.64 3.83
CA TYR A 111 18.18 -0.58 3.03
C TYR A 111 18.59 -0.35 1.59
N ARG A 112 19.33 -1.31 1.01
CA ARG A 112 19.66 -1.29 -0.41
C ARG A 112 18.38 -1.46 -1.23
N SER A 113 18.14 -0.53 -2.15
CA SER A 113 17.02 -0.57 -3.08
C SER A 113 17.41 -1.09 -4.46
N ILE A 114 16.41 -1.49 -5.24
CA ILE A 114 16.55 -1.82 -6.67
C ILE A 114 16.40 -0.52 -7.50
N PRO A 115 17.16 -0.36 -8.60
CA PRO A 115 16.95 0.74 -9.54
C PRO A 115 15.50 0.77 -10.06
N PRO A 116 14.81 1.93 -10.10
CA PRO A 116 13.42 2.04 -10.55
C PRO A 116 13.13 1.45 -11.94
N ASP A 117 14.07 1.53 -12.89
CA ASP A 117 13.88 0.95 -14.23
C ASP A 117 14.06 -0.57 -14.25
N GLU A 118 15.01 -1.13 -13.47
CA GLU A 118 15.12 -2.59 -13.23
C GLU A 118 13.85 -3.10 -12.54
N TRP A 119 13.32 -2.33 -11.59
CA TRP A 119 12.08 -2.60 -10.90
C TRP A 119 10.89 -2.76 -11.86
N VAL A 120 10.65 -1.76 -12.70
CA VAL A 120 9.54 -1.78 -13.68
C VAL A 120 9.73 -2.89 -14.72
N SER A 121 10.97 -3.23 -15.07
CA SER A 121 11.26 -4.34 -16.02
C SER A 121 10.74 -5.70 -15.54
N GLN A 122 10.63 -5.93 -14.22
CA GLN A 122 10.10 -7.18 -13.66
C GLN A 122 8.62 -7.35 -14.02
N PHE A 123 7.81 -6.28 -13.94
CA PHE A 123 6.41 -6.33 -14.37
C PHE A 123 6.26 -6.51 -15.88
N PHE A 124 7.12 -5.85 -16.68
CA PHE A 124 7.10 -5.99 -18.15
C PHE A 124 7.32 -7.44 -18.60
N LYS A 125 8.14 -8.21 -17.87
CA LYS A 125 8.33 -9.65 -18.14
C LYS A 125 7.09 -10.49 -17.85
N VAL A 126 6.21 -10.08 -16.93
CA VAL A 126 4.95 -10.78 -16.65
C VAL A 126 3.88 -10.42 -17.68
N ASP A 127 3.76 -9.14 -18.02
CA ASP A 127 2.86 -8.65 -19.06
C ASP A 127 3.53 -7.49 -19.83
N PRO A 128 3.91 -7.69 -21.11
CA PRO A 128 4.59 -6.66 -21.90
C PRO A 128 3.76 -5.39 -22.18
N VAL A 129 2.43 -5.46 -22.08
CA VAL A 129 1.52 -4.36 -22.45
C VAL A 129 1.14 -3.55 -21.20
N LEU A 130 0.68 -4.23 -20.15
CA LEU A 130 0.15 -3.60 -18.93
C LEU A 130 1.16 -3.59 -17.80
N GLY A 131 2.08 -4.55 -17.75
CA GLY A 131 3.05 -4.70 -16.66
C GLY A 131 3.93 -3.46 -16.49
N ARG A 132 4.53 -2.94 -17.56
CA ARG A 132 5.34 -1.71 -17.51
C ARG A 132 4.56 -0.52 -16.90
N ARG A 133 3.29 -0.36 -17.29
CA ARG A 133 2.44 0.72 -16.79
C ARG A 133 2.08 0.53 -15.32
N ALA A 134 1.71 -0.69 -14.93
CA ALA A 134 1.44 -1.05 -13.54
C ALA A 134 2.65 -0.81 -12.63
N GLY A 135 3.85 -1.24 -13.05
CA GLY A 135 5.10 -1.01 -12.32
C GLY A 135 5.39 0.48 -12.12
N ALA A 136 5.25 1.30 -13.18
CA ALA A 136 5.44 2.74 -13.10
C ALA A 136 4.39 3.44 -12.22
N ALA A 137 3.10 3.07 -12.35
CA ALA A 137 2.02 3.61 -11.52
C ALA A 137 2.17 3.25 -10.03
N LEU A 138 2.64 2.03 -9.73
CA LEU A 138 2.99 1.60 -8.39
C LEU A 138 4.15 2.44 -7.81
N LEU A 139 5.22 2.64 -8.59
CA LEU A 139 6.33 3.51 -8.19
C LEU A 139 5.94 4.98 -8.04
N ALA A 140 4.99 5.48 -8.86
CA ALA A 140 4.49 6.85 -8.77
C ALA A 140 3.78 7.17 -7.45
N GLN A 141 3.18 6.17 -6.80
CA GLN A 141 2.60 6.32 -5.46
C GLN A 141 3.51 5.86 -4.32
N LEU A 142 4.72 5.34 -4.60
CA LEU A 142 5.66 4.95 -3.56
C LEU A 142 5.84 6.08 -2.55
N ARG A 143 5.77 5.71 -1.27
CA ARG A 143 6.04 6.54 -0.11
C ARG A 143 6.82 5.69 0.87
N ILE A 144 7.99 6.13 1.30
CA ILE A 144 8.57 5.68 2.56
C ILE A 144 8.19 6.77 3.58
N ALA A 145 7.31 6.43 4.52
CA ALA A 145 7.03 7.29 5.67
C ALA A 145 8.33 7.57 6.43
N SER A 146 8.43 8.67 7.16
CA SER A 146 9.51 8.94 8.11
C SER A 146 9.18 8.53 9.55
N ALA A 147 10.16 8.58 10.45
CA ALA A 147 9.91 8.45 11.88
C ALA A 147 8.90 9.52 12.37
N ALA A 148 8.93 10.72 11.77
CA ALA A 148 7.96 11.78 12.04
C ALA A 148 6.58 11.49 11.41
N ASP A 149 6.51 10.96 10.18
CA ASP A 149 5.24 10.52 9.58
C ASP A 149 4.57 9.38 10.39
N LEU A 150 5.36 8.55 11.08
CA LEU A 150 4.86 7.49 11.94
C LEU A 150 4.52 8.01 13.35
N ALA A 151 5.28 8.98 13.87
CA ALA A 151 4.94 9.67 15.11
C ALA A 151 3.61 10.42 15.01
N SER A 152 3.29 11.03 13.85
CA SER A 152 2.00 11.72 13.68
C SER A 152 0.77 10.79 13.66
N TYR A 153 0.96 9.46 13.68
CA TYR A 153 -0.15 8.53 13.90
C TYR A 153 -0.69 8.58 15.34
N PHE A 154 0.05 9.23 16.26
CA PHE A 154 -0.22 9.31 17.68
C PHE A 154 -0.82 10.67 18.12
N ASP A 155 -0.85 11.68 17.25
CA ASP A 155 -1.21 13.07 17.58
C ASP A 155 -2.70 13.28 17.93
N ASP A 156 -3.62 12.53 17.31
CA ASP A 156 -5.09 12.67 17.40
C ASP A 156 -5.75 11.59 18.28
N LEU A 157 -4.98 10.92 19.14
CA LEU A 157 -5.45 9.74 19.86
C LEU A 157 -6.39 10.08 21.04
N PRO A 158 -7.62 9.55 21.09
CA PRO A 158 -8.51 9.75 22.25
C PRO A 158 -7.91 9.17 23.55
N ALA A 159 -8.36 9.66 24.71
CA ALA A 159 -8.01 9.03 25.97
C ALA A 159 -8.58 7.60 26.05
N VAL A 160 -7.77 6.65 26.53
CA VAL A 160 -8.13 5.25 26.78
C VAL A 160 -7.45 4.80 28.08
N ASP A 161 -8.04 3.86 28.80
CA ASP A 161 -7.45 3.33 30.04
C ASP A 161 -6.20 2.50 29.77
N GLN A 162 -6.13 1.82 28.61
CA GLN A 162 -5.10 0.85 28.26
C GLN A 162 -4.76 0.90 26.77
N ASN A 163 -3.47 0.77 26.43
CA ASN A 163 -2.99 0.63 25.06
C ASN A 163 -2.45 -0.79 24.85
N ALA A 164 -2.90 -1.44 23.79
CA ALA A 164 -2.53 -2.78 23.41
C ALA A 164 -1.84 -2.78 22.04
N PHE A 165 -0.81 -3.60 21.90
CA PHE A 165 -0.27 -4.00 20.60
C PHE A 165 -0.38 -5.51 20.44
N PHE A 166 -0.47 -5.98 19.20
CA PHE A 166 -0.33 -7.38 18.89
C PHE A 166 1.10 -7.61 18.39
N LEU A 167 1.85 -8.49 19.06
CA LEU A 167 3.12 -8.98 18.53
C LEU A 167 2.82 -10.22 17.67
N GLY A 168 3.22 -10.19 16.40
CA GLY A 168 3.10 -11.33 15.50
C GLY A 168 3.82 -12.56 16.03
N ALA A 169 3.38 -13.75 15.60
CA ALA A 169 4.21 -14.96 15.76
C ALA A 169 5.53 -14.80 15.00
N ASP A 170 5.45 -14.30 13.75
CA ASP A 170 6.60 -13.96 12.92
C ASP A 170 7.05 -12.50 13.18
N PRO A 171 8.19 -12.27 13.87
CA PRO A 171 8.71 -10.96 14.25
C PRO A 171 9.43 -10.30 13.08
N HIS A 172 8.66 -10.02 12.04
CA HIS A 172 8.96 -9.02 11.04
C HIS A 172 9.37 -7.70 11.71
N SER A 173 10.16 -6.85 11.06
CA SER A 173 10.81 -5.75 11.76
C SER A 173 9.91 -4.58 12.27
N GLY A 174 8.58 -4.69 12.45
CA GLY A 174 7.75 -3.58 12.97
C GLY A 174 6.23 -3.70 13.29
N ASP A 175 5.70 -4.58 14.15
CA ASP A 175 6.34 -5.35 15.21
C ASP A 175 7.48 -4.56 15.86
N MET A 176 8.76 -4.97 15.77
CA MET A 176 9.88 -4.26 16.42
C MET A 176 9.93 -2.73 16.25
N SER A 177 9.84 -2.17 15.04
CA SER A 177 9.71 -0.73 14.76
C SER A 177 8.41 -0.09 15.27
N LEU A 178 7.24 -0.74 15.16
CA LEU A 178 5.99 -0.20 15.71
C LEU A 178 6.07 -0.18 17.24
N VAL A 179 6.53 -1.26 17.88
CA VAL A 179 6.81 -1.36 19.32
C VAL A 179 7.83 -0.30 19.74
N GLY A 180 8.92 -0.10 18.99
CA GLY A 180 9.92 0.93 19.28
C GLY A 180 9.34 2.35 19.27
N VAL A 181 8.50 2.68 18.29
CA VAL A 181 7.82 3.99 18.23
C VAL A 181 6.71 4.09 19.29
N LEU A 182 5.95 3.03 19.55
CA LEU A 182 4.95 2.96 20.63
C LEU A 182 5.62 3.23 21.98
N SER A 183 6.70 2.53 22.31
CA SER A 183 7.45 2.69 23.56
C SER A 183 8.16 4.04 23.71
N ALA A 184 8.28 4.82 22.63
CA ALA A 184 8.83 6.17 22.63
C ALA A 184 7.75 7.28 22.68
N ASN A 185 6.50 6.98 22.30
CA ASN A 185 5.41 7.98 22.20
C ASN A 185 4.23 7.69 23.16
N ILE A 186 4.22 6.53 23.83
CA ILE A 186 3.20 6.11 24.80
C ILE A 186 3.90 5.68 26.08
N ASP A 187 3.33 6.00 27.23
CA ASP A 187 3.82 5.51 28.52
C ASP A 187 3.81 3.97 28.55
N ASN A 188 5.00 3.38 28.73
CA ASN A 188 5.18 1.94 28.80
C ASN A 188 4.38 1.28 29.94
N ASN A 189 3.96 2.03 30.97
CA ASN A 189 3.12 1.51 32.06
C ASN A 189 1.68 1.22 31.63
N VAL A 190 1.19 1.82 30.52
CA VAL A 190 -0.13 1.57 29.95
C VAL A 190 -0.08 0.81 28.62
N LEU A 191 1.13 0.46 28.14
CA LEU A 191 1.35 -0.28 26.90
C LEU A 191 1.59 -1.76 27.18
N HIS A 192 0.69 -2.61 26.69
CA HIS A 192 0.77 -4.05 26.94
C HIS A 192 0.70 -4.86 25.63
N ASP A 193 1.41 -5.99 25.60
CA ASP A 193 1.16 -7.04 24.63
C ASP A 193 -0.27 -7.58 24.87
N SER A 194 -1.04 -7.76 23.80
CA SER A 194 -2.35 -8.43 23.76
C SER A 194 -2.47 -9.73 24.59
N ARG A 195 -1.36 -10.48 24.77
CA ARG A 195 -1.27 -11.71 25.57
C ARG A 195 -1.17 -11.45 27.07
N ARG A 196 -0.67 -10.28 27.45
CA ARG A 196 -0.37 -9.82 28.83
C ARG A 196 -1.29 -8.69 29.29
N LEU A 197 -2.44 -8.48 28.65
CA LEU A 197 -3.42 -7.50 29.09
C LEU A 197 -3.75 -7.69 30.58
N PRO A 198 -3.76 -6.63 31.40
CA PRO A 198 -4.06 -6.75 32.82
C PRO A 198 -5.55 -6.98 33.08
N VAL A 199 -5.91 -7.26 34.35
CA VAL A 199 -7.31 -7.25 34.79
C VAL A 199 -7.88 -5.85 34.56
N MET A 200 -8.96 -5.75 33.79
CA MET A 200 -9.65 -4.49 33.51
C MET A 200 -11.08 -4.51 34.03
N LYS A 201 -11.59 -3.35 34.43
CA LYS A 201 -13.02 -3.20 34.78
C LYS A 201 -13.84 -3.15 33.48
N LYS A 202 -15.12 -3.56 33.54
CA LYS A 202 -15.98 -3.69 32.35
C LYS A 202 -16.21 -2.39 31.56
N GLN A 203 -15.94 -1.24 32.18
CA GLN A 203 -16.03 0.09 31.57
C GLN A 203 -14.71 0.61 30.98
N HIS A 204 -13.58 -0.09 31.17
CA HIS A 204 -12.30 0.35 30.63
C HIS A 204 -12.34 0.33 29.10
N GLN A 205 -11.77 1.37 28.50
CA GLN A 205 -11.56 1.53 27.07
C GLN A 205 -10.14 1.09 26.72
N VAL A 206 -10.01 0.28 25.67
CA VAL A 206 -8.74 -0.28 25.22
C VAL A 206 -8.46 0.20 23.80
N ARG A 207 -7.24 0.62 23.51
CA ARG A 207 -6.78 0.81 22.13
C ARG A 207 -6.03 -0.42 21.65
N LEU A 208 -6.28 -0.88 20.42
CA LEU A 208 -5.39 -1.82 19.73
C LEU A 208 -4.66 -1.09 18.58
N PHE A 209 -3.33 -1.10 18.60
CA PHE A 209 -2.53 -0.67 17.46
C PHE A 209 -2.29 -1.82 16.48
N CYS A 210 -2.52 -1.53 15.20
CA CYS A 210 -2.24 -2.40 14.07
C CYS A 210 -1.53 -1.61 12.97
N ASP A 211 -0.49 -2.21 12.42
CA ASP A 211 0.24 -1.79 11.22
C ASP A 211 -0.66 -1.52 10.00
N GLY A 212 -1.70 -2.32 9.76
CA GLY A 212 -2.77 -1.97 8.82
C GLY A 212 -3.68 -3.12 8.40
N SER A 213 -4.39 -2.97 7.28
CA SER A 213 -5.30 -4.00 6.76
C SER A 213 -5.51 -3.96 5.24
N TRP A 214 -4.97 -4.95 4.52
CA TRP A 214 -5.22 -5.16 3.08
C TRP A 214 -6.55 -5.84 2.79
N SER A 215 -6.86 -6.88 3.57
CA SER A 215 -7.96 -7.81 3.32
C SER A 215 -8.96 -7.88 4.47
N GLY A 216 -8.81 -7.07 5.52
CA GLY A 216 -9.63 -7.07 6.74
C GLY A 216 -9.37 -8.24 7.69
N GLY A 217 -9.02 -9.41 7.15
CA GLY A 217 -9.00 -10.68 7.87
C GLY A 217 -8.08 -10.70 9.09
N GLU A 218 -6.88 -10.14 8.98
CA GLU A 218 -5.92 -10.15 10.09
C GLU A 218 -6.36 -9.25 11.24
N THR A 219 -6.83 -8.04 10.95
CA THR A 219 -7.42 -7.13 11.94
C THR A 219 -8.58 -7.78 12.68
N LEU A 220 -9.46 -8.49 11.98
CA LEU A 220 -10.57 -9.23 12.57
C LEU A 220 -10.11 -10.39 13.46
N ARG A 221 -9.11 -11.16 13.02
CA ARG A 221 -8.54 -12.24 13.84
C ARG A 221 -7.93 -11.69 15.14
N ARG A 222 -7.25 -10.54 15.08
CA ARG A 222 -6.73 -9.83 16.27
C ARG A 222 -7.85 -9.34 17.19
N VAL A 223 -8.91 -8.73 16.66
CA VAL A 223 -10.09 -8.32 17.45
C VAL A 223 -10.75 -9.54 18.12
N HIS A 224 -11.06 -10.60 17.38
CA HIS A 224 -11.64 -11.83 17.94
C HIS A 224 -10.70 -12.45 18.99
N CYS A 225 -9.38 -12.47 18.75
CA CYS A 225 -8.40 -12.95 19.72
C CYS A 225 -8.46 -12.17 21.04
N LEU A 226 -8.65 -10.84 21.02
CA LEU A 226 -8.76 -10.03 22.24
C LEU A 226 -9.98 -10.40 23.10
N PHE A 227 -11.17 -10.54 22.50
CA PHE A 227 -12.40 -10.90 23.21
C PHE A 227 -12.51 -12.38 23.59
N LYS A 228 -11.86 -13.29 22.87
CA LYS A 228 -11.91 -14.74 23.15
C LYS A 228 -11.00 -15.13 24.31
N ALA A 229 -11.52 -15.85 25.31
CA ALA A 229 -10.70 -16.45 26.36
C ALA A 229 -9.85 -17.62 25.83
N CYS A 230 -8.62 -17.77 26.35
CA CYS A 230 -7.65 -18.79 25.94
C CYS A 230 -6.62 -18.96 27.07
N ASP A 231 -6.10 -20.19 27.27
CA ASP A 231 -5.13 -20.56 28.31
C ASP A 231 -3.77 -19.86 28.19
N LYS A 232 -3.43 -19.36 26.99
CA LYS A 232 -2.18 -18.64 26.69
C LYS A 232 -2.24 -17.13 26.94
N LYS A 233 -3.34 -16.61 27.49
CA LYS A 233 -3.51 -15.17 27.79
C LYS A 233 -3.78 -14.96 29.27
N SER A 234 -3.23 -13.87 29.84
CA SER A 234 -3.60 -13.44 31.19
C SER A 234 -5.10 -13.12 31.27
N HIS A 235 -5.60 -12.33 30.32
CA HIS A 235 -7.00 -11.89 30.27
C HIS A 235 -7.55 -11.81 28.84
N ALA A 236 -8.87 -11.63 28.75
CA ALA A 236 -9.61 -11.35 27.53
C ALA A 236 -10.60 -10.21 27.79
N LEU A 237 -10.99 -9.49 26.75
CA LEU A 237 -11.99 -8.43 26.85
C LEU A 237 -13.38 -9.04 27.05
N HIS A 238 -14.15 -8.48 27.98
CA HIS A 238 -15.58 -8.75 28.11
C HIS A 238 -16.32 -8.16 26.90
N SER A 239 -17.39 -8.81 26.40
CA SER A 239 -18.10 -8.39 25.17
C SER A 239 -18.57 -6.93 25.16
N SER A 240 -18.80 -6.34 26.34
CA SER A 240 -19.22 -4.95 26.54
C SER A 240 -18.08 -3.93 26.66
N GLN A 241 -16.82 -4.35 26.70
CA GLN A 241 -15.68 -3.42 26.79
C GLN A 241 -15.41 -2.76 25.44
N ARG A 242 -15.06 -1.48 25.48
CA ARG A 242 -14.79 -0.69 24.28
C ARG A 242 -13.37 -0.95 23.77
N LEU A 243 -13.26 -1.23 22.48
CA LEU A 243 -12.00 -1.42 21.76
C LEU A 243 -11.90 -0.43 20.58
N ASP A 244 -11.03 0.57 20.69
CA ASP A 244 -10.67 1.47 19.59
C ASP A 244 -9.45 0.88 18.85
N VAL A 245 -9.68 0.28 17.68
CA VAL A 245 -8.62 -0.22 16.79
C VAL A 245 -8.08 0.93 15.95
N ARG A 246 -6.76 1.15 16.00
CA ARG A 246 -6.04 2.14 15.20
C ARG A 246 -5.18 1.41 14.18
N LEU A 247 -5.52 1.57 12.90
CA LEU A 247 -4.80 1.00 11.76
C LEU A 247 -3.86 2.03 11.14
N GLY A 248 -2.64 1.63 10.78
CA GLY A 248 -1.70 2.49 10.06
C GLY A 248 -2.16 2.84 8.64
N PHE A 249 -2.82 1.89 7.96
CA PHE A 249 -3.54 2.10 6.70
C PHE A 249 -4.72 1.12 6.57
N ILE A 250 -5.65 1.41 5.67
CA ILE A 250 -6.79 0.52 5.36
C ILE A 250 -7.19 0.60 3.87
N THR A 251 -7.57 -0.53 3.26
CA THR A 251 -8.25 -0.54 1.96
C THR A 251 -9.77 -0.45 2.12
N ASP A 252 -10.49 0.10 1.14
CA ASP A 252 -11.96 0.13 1.15
C ASP A 252 -12.58 -1.29 1.22
N VAL A 253 -11.92 -2.29 0.60
CA VAL A 253 -12.30 -3.70 0.67
C VAL A 253 -12.08 -4.26 2.08
N ALA A 254 -10.98 -3.91 2.75
CA ALA A 254 -10.73 -4.28 4.14
C ALA A 254 -11.75 -3.61 5.07
N GLU A 255 -12.06 -2.32 4.88
CA GLU A 255 -13.04 -1.58 5.68
C GLU A 255 -14.43 -2.23 5.61
N LYS A 256 -14.92 -2.51 4.39
CA LYS A 256 -16.19 -3.24 4.14
C LYS A 256 -16.19 -4.63 4.76
N ARG A 257 -15.08 -5.38 4.64
CA ARG A 257 -14.98 -6.72 5.23
C ARG A 257 -14.93 -6.68 6.75
N ILE A 258 -14.20 -5.74 7.35
CA ILE A 258 -14.13 -5.56 8.79
C ILE A 258 -15.52 -5.25 9.34
N ALA A 259 -16.27 -4.32 8.74
CA ALA A 259 -17.64 -4.02 9.17
C ALA A 259 -18.54 -5.29 9.17
N ARG A 260 -18.64 -5.98 8.03
CA ARG A 260 -19.47 -7.19 7.88
C ARG A 260 -19.06 -8.34 8.80
N ASP A 261 -17.77 -8.56 9.00
CA ASP A 261 -17.29 -9.67 9.83
C ASP A 261 -17.29 -9.29 11.33
N LEU A 262 -17.32 -7.99 11.70
CA LEU A 262 -17.66 -7.53 13.05
C LEU A 262 -19.14 -7.77 13.37
N GLU A 263 -20.06 -7.54 12.43
CA GLU A 263 -21.49 -7.86 12.60
C GLU A 263 -21.70 -9.34 12.98
N LYS A 264 -20.89 -10.26 12.43
CA LYS A 264 -20.92 -11.68 12.81
C LYS A 264 -20.48 -11.89 14.26
N LEU A 265 -19.42 -11.24 14.72
CA LEU A 265 -18.98 -11.32 16.12
C LEU A 265 -20.05 -10.76 17.09
N VAL A 266 -20.88 -9.82 16.65
CA VAL A 266 -22.05 -9.33 17.39
C VAL A 266 -23.18 -10.36 17.41
N GLN A 267 -23.50 -10.98 16.26
CA GLN A 267 -24.50 -12.06 16.16
C GLN A 267 -24.10 -13.29 17.01
N GLU A 268 -22.81 -13.64 17.02
CA GLU A 268 -22.21 -14.70 17.84
C GLU A 268 -22.08 -14.32 19.32
N LYS A 269 -22.46 -13.10 19.71
CA LYS A 269 -22.37 -12.55 21.08
C LYS A 269 -20.95 -12.52 21.67
N VAL A 270 -19.93 -12.56 20.82
CA VAL A 270 -18.52 -12.38 21.21
C VAL A 270 -18.27 -10.92 21.63
N VAL A 271 -18.95 -9.98 20.97
CA VAL A 271 -18.80 -8.53 21.16
C VAL A 271 -20.18 -7.87 21.14
N ASN A 272 -20.40 -6.82 21.92
CA ASN A 272 -21.63 -6.02 21.86
C ASN A 272 -21.61 -5.05 20.66
N GLU A 273 -22.78 -4.68 20.15
CA GLU A 273 -22.92 -3.65 19.13
C GLU A 273 -22.25 -2.33 19.56
N GLY A 274 -21.52 -1.67 18.65
CA GLY A 274 -20.79 -0.43 18.92
C GLY A 274 -19.56 -0.54 19.81
N ALA A 275 -19.24 -1.71 20.37
CA ALA A 275 -18.10 -1.87 21.28
C ALA A 275 -16.73 -1.84 20.57
N VAL A 276 -16.65 -2.16 19.27
CA VAL A 276 -15.43 -2.02 18.47
C VAL A 276 -15.55 -0.84 17.51
N ARG A 277 -14.59 0.09 17.59
CA ARG A 277 -14.44 1.20 16.64
C ARG A 277 -13.14 1.02 15.87
N VAL A 278 -13.17 1.19 14.55
CA VAL A 278 -11.96 1.12 13.71
C VAL A 278 -11.64 2.50 13.18
N THR A 279 -10.37 2.90 13.27
CA THR A 279 -9.87 4.22 12.87
C THR A 279 -8.56 4.07 12.08
N CYS A 280 -8.31 5.01 11.18
CA CYS A 280 -7.12 5.08 10.33
C CYS A 280 -6.82 6.58 10.08
N PRO A 281 -5.56 7.03 10.10
CA PRO A 281 -5.22 8.42 9.80
C PRO A 281 -5.72 8.86 8.42
N GLU A 282 -6.00 10.16 8.27
CA GLU A 282 -6.35 10.74 6.98
C GLU A 282 -5.22 10.54 5.95
N GLY A 283 -5.58 10.33 4.69
CA GLY A 283 -4.62 10.04 3.62
C GLY A 283 -4.11 8.58 3.57
N ASN A 284 -4.28 7.78 4.62
CA ASN A 284 -3.85 6.36 4.62
C ASN A 284 -5.00 5.38 4.27
N ARG A 285 -6.02 5.87 3.57
CA ARG A 285 -7.12 5.09 2.99
C ARG A 285 -6.84 4.83 1.51
N PHE A 286 -7.00 3.59 1.07
CA PHE A 286 -6.67 3.14 -0.28
C PHE A 286 -7.88 2.52 -0.98
N SER A 287 -8.07 2.81 -2.26
CA SER A 287 -9.16 2.22 -3.06
C SER A 287 -8.66 1.03 -3.87
N VAL A 288 -9.40 -0.08 -3.83
CA VAL A 288 -9.21 -1.28 -4.66
C VAL A 288 -10.37 -1.34 -5.68
N LEU A 289 -10.06 -1.57 -6.96
CA LEU A 289 -11.07 -1.64 -8.02
C LEU A 289 -11.53 -3.08 -8.31
N GLY A 290 -12.58 -3.26 -9.12
CA GLY A 290 -13.19 -4.57 -9.38
C GLY A 290 -14.16 -5.05 -8.28
N ALA A 291 -14.55 -4.16 -7.35
CA ALA A 291 -15.24 -4.49 -6.10
C ALA A 291 -16.72 -4.93 -6.21
N LYS A 292 -17.16 -5.47 -7.36
CA LYS A 292 -18.46 -6.18 -7.48
C LYS A 292 -18.40 -7.66 -7.02
N SER A 293 -17.22 -8.28 -6.92
CA SER A 293 -17.10 -9.71 -6.57
C SER A 293 -16.11 -10.04 -5.45
N GLY A 294 -15.44 -9.05 -4.87
CA GLY A 294 -14.42 -9.24 -3.85
C GLY A 294 -13.04 -9.67 -4.39
N GLN A 295 -12.01 -9.18 -3.70
CA GLN A 295 -10.65 -9.75 -3.62
C GLN A 295 -9.79 -9.86 -4.90
N LYS A 296 -9.77 -8.94 -5.89
CA LYS A 296 -8.66 -8.85 -6.90
C LYS A 296 -8.47 -7.42 -7.44
N GLY A 297 -7.27 -6.84 -7.33
CA GLY A 297 -6.92 -5.57 -8.00
C GLY A 297 -5.72 -4.81 -7.41
N LEU A 298 -5.10 -3.93 -8.22
CA LEU A 298 -4.15 -2.94 -7.72
C LEU A 298 -4.87 -1.95 -6.80
N ALA A 299 -4.26 -1.61 -5.67
CA ALA A 299 -4.73 -0.57 -4.77
C ALA A 299 -4.04 0.75 -5.10
N PHE A 300 -4.79 1.85 -5.06
CA PHE A 300 -4.27 3.18 -5.33
C PHE A 300 -4.72 4.20 -4.28
N GLN A 301 -3.79 5.10 -3.92
CA GLN A 301 -4.12 6.33 -3.20
C GLN A 301 -4.64 7.41 -4.18
N ASN A 302 -4.07 7.44 -5.39
CA ASN A 302 -4.44 8.39 -6.44
C ASN A 302 -5.07 7.65 -7.64
N LEU A 303 -6.36 7.88 -7.87
CA LEU A 303 -7.12 7.30 -8.99
C LEU A 303 -6.67 7.82 -10.37
N ALA A 304 -5.84 8.86 -10.45
CA ALA A 304 -5.22 9.28 -11.71
C ALA A 304 -4.23 8.23 -12.24
N LEU A 305 -3.46 7.61 -11.33
CA LEU A 305 -2.46 6.59 -11.65
C LEU A 305 -3.09 5.31 -12.20
N LEU A 306 -4.33 5.01 -11.80
CA LEU A 306 -5.13 3.94 -12.39
C LEU A 306 -5.34 4.15 -13.89
N ARG A 307 -5.78 5.36 -14.29
CA ARG A 307 -6.13 5.68 -15.70
C ARG A 307 -4.98 5.42 -16.66
N TYR A 308 -3.75 5.51 -16.17
CA TYR A 308 -2.53 5.22 -16.92
C TYR A 308 -2.24 3.73 -17.11
N VAL A 309 -2.63 2.87 -16.15
CA VAL A 309 -2.43 1.41 -16.28
C VAL A 309 -3.41 0.84 -17.30
N ASP A 310 -4.69 0.80 -16.93
CA ASP A 310 -5.81 0.47 -17.79
C ASP A 310 -7.13 0.95 -17.13
N ALA A 311 -8.15 1.23 -17.95
CA ALA A 311 -9.51 1.45 -17.48
C ALA A 311 -10.33 0.14 -17.40
N ASP A 312 -9.89 -0.95 -18.04
CA ASP A 312 -10.55 -2.26 -17.95
C ASP A 312 -10.19 -3.01 -16.66
N GLU A 313 -11.16 -3.09 -15.73
CA GLU A 313 -11.07 -3.88 -14.50
C GLU A 313 -10.73 -5.36 -14.76
N LYS A 314 -11.16 -5.94 -15.90
CA LYS A 314 -10.86 -7.34 -16.23
C LYS A 314 -9.40 -7.54 -16.61
N ALA A 315 -8.83 -6.60 -17.37
CA ALA A 315 -7.43 -6.60 -17.74
C ALA A 315 -6.53 -6.46 -16.49
N LEU A 316 -6.84 -5.50 -15.61
CA LEU A 316 -6.15 -5.33 -14.33
C LEU A 316 -6.25 -6.58 -13.44
N ARG A 317 -7.43 -7.20 -13.36
CA ARG A 317 -7.64 -8.46 -12.62
C ARG A 317 -6.82 -9.61 -13.20
N LYS A 318 -6.72 -9.72 -14.52
CA LYS A 318 -5.89 -10.73 -15.20
C LYS A 318 -4.41 -10.52 -14.90
N LEU A 319 -3.93 -9.27 -14.95
CA LEU A 319 -2.56 -8.90 -14.58
C LEU A 319 -2.26 -9.27 -13.13
N CYS A 320 -3.10 -8.84 -12.18
CA CYS A 320 -2.91 -9.15 -10.75
C CYS A 320 -2.89 -10.66 -10.49
N LYS A 321 -3.79 -11.42 -11.13
CA LYS A 321 -3.78 -12.88 -11.05
C LYS A 321 -2.49 -13.47 -11.64
N SER A 322 -2.06 -13.03 -12.83
CA SER A 322 -0.83 -13.55 -13.45
C SER A 322 0.42 -13.27 -12.61
N ILE A 323 0.47 -12.11 -11.94
CA ILE A 323 1.51 -11.77 -10.97
C ILE A 323 1.43 -12.71 -9.76
N GLY A 324 0.25 -12.90 -9.16
CA GLY A 324 0.05 -13.77 -8.00
C GLY A 324 0.37 -15.25 -8.26
N ASP A 325 -0.22 -15.83 -9.30
CA ASP A 325 -0.04 -17.23 -9.71
C ASP A 325 1.43 -17.59 -9.96
N GLN A 326 2.23 -16.65 -10.47
CA GLN A 326 3.66 -16.85 -10.77
C GLN A 326 4.59 -16.63 -9.57
N ILE A 327 4.14 -15.90 -8.53
CA ILE A 327 4.97 -15.45 -7.42
C ILE A 327 4.76 -16.29 -6.14
N LEU A 328 3.54 -16.76 -5.88
CA LEU A 328 3.18 -17.50 -4.66
C LEU A 328 2.13 -18.60 -4.93
N PRO A 329 2.53 -19.74 -5.54
CA PRO A 329 1.60 -20.86 -5.77
C PRO A 329 1.05 -21.47 -4.48
N ASP A 330 1.83 -21.51 -3.38
CA ASP A 330 1.56 -22.39 -2.23
C ASP A 330 1.40 -21.69 -0.85
N LYS A 331 1.30 -20.35 -0.77
CA LYS A 331 1.13 -19.65 0.54
C LYS A 331 -0.30 -19.13 0.79
N PRO A 332 -0.89 -19.37 1.99
CA PRO A 332 -2.21 -18.85 2.38
C PRO A 332 -2.20 -17.40 2.93
N LEU A 333 -1.12 -16.64 2.70
CA LEU A 333 -1.07 -15.23 3.08
C LEU A 333 -2.05 -14.42 2.24
N GLY A 334 -2.78 -13.49 2.88
CA GLY A 334 -3.97 -12.83 2.34
C GLY A 334 -3.69 -11.75 1.28
N THR A 335 -2.80 -12.03 0.33
CA THR A 335 -2.14 -11.08 -0.58
C THR A 335 -1.93 -11.60 -2.01
N ASN A 336 -2.48 -12.76 -2.38
CA ASN A 336 -2.41 -13.32 -3.75
C ASN A 336 -3.02 -12.41 -4.84
N ASP A 337 -3.61 -11.28 -4.44
CA ASP A 337 -4.64 -10.59 -5.21
C ASP A 337 -4.62 -9.04 -5.14
N ILE A 338 -3.81 -8.40 -4.28
CA ILE A 338 -3.82 -6.93 -4.10
C ILE A 338 -2.41 -6.33 -4.07
N ALA A 339 -2.25 -5.17 -4.72
CA ALA A 339 -0.99 -4.45 -4.79
C ALA A 339 -1.12 -2.89 -4.77
N SER A 340 -0.76 -2.20 -3.66
CA SER A 340 -0.39 -0.76 -3.57
C SER A 340 0.97 -0.50 -2.87
N CYS A 341 1.87 0.27 -3.51
CA CYS A 341 3.20 0.59 -2.96
C CYS A 341 3.17 1.61 -1.81
N ILE A 342 3.28 1.11 -0.59
CA ILE A 342 3.52 1.89 0.63
C ILE A 342 4.76 1.29 1.32
N GLY A 343 5.56 2.10 2.01
CA GLY A 343 6.65 1.69 2.89
C GLY A 343 6.73 2.58 4.13
N PHE A 344 7.33 2.07 5.21
CA PHE A 344 7.57 2.81 6.45
C PHE A 344 9.08 2.95 6.73
N TRP A 345 9.49 4.06 7.37
CA TRP A 345 10.90 4.48 7.60
C TRP A 345 11.78 3.38 8.17
N TYR A 346 11.24 2.74 9.20
CA TYR A 346 11.71 1.53 9.82
C TYR A 346 10.57 0.52 9.60
N SER A 347 10.62 -0.22 8.49
CA SER A 347 9.58 -1.19 8.15
C SER A 347 9.56 -2.32 9.19
N LEU A 348 8.45 -2.98 9.48
CA LEU A 348 7.16 -3.07 8.76
C LEU A 348 7.15 -4.00 7.53
N PRO A 349 7.90 -5.12 7.48
CA PRO A 349 7.85 -6.03 6.35
C PRO A 349 6.85 -7.21 6.50
N ALA A 350 5.59 -7.02 6.96
CA ALA A 350 4.52 -8.05 6.89
C ALA A 350 3.05 -7.64 7.12
N ALA A 351 2.70 -6.41 6.82
CA ALA A 351 1.32 -6.05 6.52
C ALA A 351 1.30 -5.03 5.39
N MET A 352 2.30 -5.09 4.51
CA MET A 352 2.42 -4.22 3.34
C MET A 352 2.71 -5.12 2.15
N LEU A 353 1.80 -5.23 1.18
CA LEU A 353 2.20 -5.69 -0.15
C LEU A 353 1.60 -4.76 -1.21
N PRO A 354 2.44 -4.36 -2.19
CA PRO A 354 3.64 -5.00 -2.63
C PRO A 354 4.83 -4.05 -2.32
N LEU A 355 6.03 -4.51 -2.02
CA LEU A 355 6.76 -5.55 -2.76
C LEU A 355 7.78 -6.19 -1.84
N PHE A 356 7.33 -7.08 -0.98
CA PHE A 356 8.17 -8.10 -0.37
C PHE A 356 8.14 -9.33 -1.25
N ILE A 357 9.23 -9.55 -1.98
CA ILE A 357 9.77 -10.90 -2.03
C ILE A 357 11.21 -10.82 -1.54
N ILE A 358 11.42 -11.40 -0.36
CA ILE A 358 12.74 -11.67 0.19
C ILE A 358 13.23 -12.95 -0.46
N ASP A 359 14.37 -12.89 -1.14
CA ASP A 359 14.91 -13.93 -2.02
C ASP A 359 13.87 -14.55 -2.96
N GLY A 360 13.59 -13.78 -4.03
CA GLY A 360 12.71 -14.12 -5.14
C GLY A 360 12.63 -15.60 -5.52
N ALA A 361 11.40 -16.11 -5.55
CA ALA A 361 11.07 -17.25 -6.38
C ALA A 361 11.48 -16.98 -7.83
N ASP A 362 11.87 -18.03 -8.53
CA ASP A 362 12.18 -17.99 -9.94
C ASP A 362 10.86 -17.89 -10.74
N VAL A 363 10.63 -16.75 -11.37
CA VAL A 363 9.44 -16.46 -12.19
C VAL A 363 9.77 -16.68 -13.65
N VAL A 364 8.92 -17.41 -14.37
CA VAL A 364 9.01 -17.57 -15.83
C VAL A 364 8.28 -16.40 -16.49
N GLY A 365 9.02 -15.55 -17.21
CA GLY A 365 8.44 -14.45 -17.97
C GLY A 365 7.60 -14.91 -19.17
N ALA A 366 6.80 -14.01 -19.72
CA ALA A 366 6.06 -14.20 -20.97
C ALA A 366 6.98 -14.38 -22.19
N ASP A 367 8.26 -14.01 -22.06
CA ASP A 367 9.36 -14.29 -22.99
C ASP A 367 10.02 -15.66 -22.77
N GLY A 368 9.55 -16.45 -21.79
CA GLY A 368 10.11 -17.73 -21.38
C GLY A 368 11.38 -17.62 -20.52
N VAL A 369 11.86 -16.40 -20.23
CA VAL A 369 13.09 -16.21 -19.45
C VAL A 369 12.80 -16.33 -17.96
N VAL A 370 13.52 -17.21 -17.28
CA VAL A 370 13.50 -17.29 -15.82
C VAL A 370 14.19 -16.08 -15.21
N PHE A 371 13.52 -15.39 -14.29
CA PHE A 371 14.10 -14.28 -13.53
C PHE A 371 13.63 -14.29 -12.07
N LYS A 372 14.50 -13.89 -11.15
CA LYS A 372 14.09 -13.67 -9.75
C LYS A 372 13.37 -12.33 -9.62
N TRP A 373 12.10 -12.39 -9.24
CA TRP A 373 11.38 -11.21 -8.78
C TRP A 373 11.91 -10.79 -7.41
N ARG A 374 12.24 -9.52 -7.21
CA ARG A 374 12.91 -9.07 -5.97
C ARG A 374 12.05 -8.04 -5.22
N ALA A 375 12.52 -7.54 -4.08
CA ALA A 375 11.88 -6.44 -3.36
C ALA A 375 12.52 -5.09 -3.73
N LEU A 376 11.72 -4.02 -3.88
CA LEU A 376 12.27 -2.68 -4.15
C LEU A 376 13.20 -2.22 -3.03
N LEU A 377 12.97 -2.68 -1.79
CA LEU A 377 13.77 -2.45 -0.60
C LEU A 377 14.08 -3.78 0.08
N ARG A 378 15.35 -4.13 0.30
CA ARG A 378 15.73 -5.35 1.04
C ARG A 378 15.96 -5.06 2.52
N SER A 379 15.00 -5.45 3.38
CA SER A 379 15.25 -5.48 4.84
C SER A 379 16.34 -6.49 5.18
N LYS A 380 17.27 -6.10 6.07
CA LYS A 380 18.36 -6.98 6.54
C LYS A 380 17.91 -8.05 7.54
N HIS A 381 16.74 -7.90 8.17
CA HIS A 381 16.29 -8.78 9.26
C HIS A 381 15.71 -10.12 8.80
N THR A 382 15.54 -10.30 7.51
CA THR A 382 14.74 -11.39 6.92
C THR A 382 15.55 -12.63 6.55
N THR A 383 16.80 -12.73 7.04
CA THR A 383 17.74 -13.81 6.73
C THR A 383 17.98 -14.80 7.87
N THR A 384 17.32 -14.64 9.03
CA THR A 384 17.61 -15.44 10.25
C THR A 384 16.48 -16.36 10.72
N GLY A 385 15.33 -16.43 10.03
CA GLY A 385 14.41 -17.58 9.92
C GLY A 385 14.02 -18.40 11.16
N LEU A 386 13.99 -17.84 12.37
CA LEU A 386 13.98 -18.62 13.64
C LEU A 386 12.72 -18.47 14.53
N VAL A 387 11.59 -17.98 14.02
CA VAL A 387 10.40 -17.72 14.88
C VAL A 387 9.04 -18.02 14.21
N ASP A 388 8.95 -19.04 13.36
CA ASP A 388 7.65 -19.67 13.03
C ASP A 388 7.35 -20.82 14.01
N ASP A 389 7.08 -20.49 15.28
CA ASP A 389 6.73 -21.50 16.30
C ASP A 389 5.20 -21.55 16.55
N PRO A 390 4.48 -22.54 15.96
CA PRO A 390 3.03 -22.68 16.12
C PRO A 390 2.57 -22.97 17.56
N LEU A 391 3.47 -23.31 18.49
CA LEU A 391 3.14 -23.48 19.92
C LEU A 391 2.72 -22.17 20.61
N HIS A 392 2.94 -21.02 19.97
CA HIS A 392 2.55 -19.69 20.47
C HIS A 392 1.04 -19.40 20.44
N HIS A 393 0.23 -20.27 19.83
CA HIS A 393 -1.23 -20.11 19.74
C HIS A 393 -1.97 -21.33 20.31
N CYS A 394 -2.98 -21.11 21.15
CA CYS A 394 -3.86 -22.20 21.59
C CYS A 394 -4.68 -22.77 20.42
N ALA A 395 -5.04 -24.06 20.48
CA ALA A 395 -5.76 -24.75 19.40
C ALA A 395 -7.09 -24.09 18.98
N SER A 396 -7.71 -23.30 19.87
CA SER A 396 -8.94 -22.55 19.60
C SER A 396 -8.71 -21.12 19.08
N CYS A 397 -7.45 -20.68 18.95
CA CYS A 397 -7.08 -19.33 18.54
C CYS A 397 -7.50 -19.05 17.08
N PRO A 398 -8.07 -17.87 16.78
CA PRO A 398 -8.31 -17.44 15.40
C PRO A 398 -7.03 -17.22 14.59
N LEU A 399 -5.89 -17.01 15.26
CA LEU A 399 -4.57 -16.69 14.68
C LEU A 399 -3.63 -17.90 14.57
N ALA A 400 -3.98 -19.06 15.14
CA ALA A 400 -3.21 -20.29 14.94
C ALA A 400 -3.16 -20.65 13.45
N ASP A 401 -1.99 -21.03 12.95
CA ASP A 401 -1.91 -21.62 11.62
C ASP A 401 -2.63 -22.97 11.61
N ARG A 402 -3.54 -23.14 10.64
CA ARG A 402 -4.35 -24.35 10.46
C ARG A 402 -3.91 -25.16 9.24
N SER A 403 -2.91 -24.69 8.51
CA SER A 403 -2.38 -25.37 7.32
C SER A 403 -1.75 -26.73 7.64
N ALA A 404 -1.28 -26.94 8.88
CA ALA A 404 -0.71 -28.20 9.36
C ALA A 404 -1.77 -29.27 9.77
N ALA A 405 -3.08 -28.99 9.70
CA ALA A 405 -4.12 -29.82 10.31
C ALA A 405 -4.82 -30.81 9.34
N VAL A 406 -4.07 -31.44 8.43
CA VAL A 406 -4.46 -32.62 7.63
C VAL A 406 -3.17 -33.44 7.42
N GLN A 407 -3.02 -34.71 7.81
CA GLN A 407 -3.98 -35.81 7.84
C GLN A 407 -4.09 -36.51 9.21
N PRO A 408 -5.22 -37.16 9.53
CA PRO A 408 -5.21 -38.29 10.46
C PRO A 408 -4.46 -39.46 9.80
N THR A 409 -3.48 -40.05 10.49
CA THR A 409 -2.88 -41.32 10.06
C THR A 409 -3.93 -42.43 10.12
N ASP A 410 -4.11 -43.16 9.01
CA ASP A 410 -5.10 -44.22 8.90
C ASP A 410 -4.97 -45.27 10.01
N VAL A 411 -6.04 -45.41 10.80
CA VAL A 411 -6.24 -46.57 11.66
C VAL A 411 -6.92 -47.65 10.81
N GLY A 412 -6.12 -48.55 10.23
CA GLY A 412 -6.64 -49.39 9.15
C GLY A 412 -5.83 -50.64 8.75
N CYS A 413 -5.35 -51.46 9.69
CA CYS A 413 -5.26 -52.90 9.43
C CYS A 413 -5.28 -53.73 10.73
N SER A 414 -6.02 -54.84 10.73
CA SER A 414 -6.15 -55.77 11.85
C SER A 414 -5.44 -57.10 11.58
N THR A 415 -5.21 -57.88 12.65
CA THR A 415 -4.82 -59.30 12.66
C THR A 415 -3.45 -59.64 12.04
N ALA A 416 -2.53 -60.33 12.72
CA ALA A 416 -2.78 -61.62 13.37
C ALA A 416 -1.87 -61.92 14.58
N THR A 417 -2.33 -62.89 15.38
CA THR A 417 -1.63 -63.59 16.47
C THR A 417 -0.40 -64.37 15.98
N ILE A 418 0.60 -64.60 16.85
CA ILE A 418 1.16 -65.93 17.17
C ILE A 418 2.20 -65.84 18.31
N GLU A 419 1.89 -66.56 19.38
CA GLU A 419 2.73 -67.35 20.32
C GLU A 419 3.92 -66.74 21.10
N ALA A 420 4.17 -67.40 22.24
CA ALA A 420 5.21 -67.08 23.21
C ALA A 420 6.29 -68.17 23.24
N SER A 421 7.55 -67.73 23.34
CA SER A 421 8.73 -68.46 23.84
C SER A 421 9.89 -67.45 23.85
N GLU A 422 10.76 -67.35 24.85
CA GLU A 422 10.95 -68.11 26.11
C GLU A 422 10.92 -67.17 27.34
#